data_AF-A0A351ZVX2-F1
#
_entry.id   AF-A0A351ZVX2-F1
#
_cell.length_a   1.000
_cell.length_b   1.000
_cell.length_c   1.000
_cell.angle_alpha   90.00
_cell.angle_beta   90.00
_cell.angle_gamma   90.00
#
_symmetry.space_group_name_H-M   'P 1'
#
loop_
_entity.id
_entity.type
_entity.pdbx_description
1 polymer ?
#
loop_
_entity_poly.entity_id
_entity_poly.type
_entity_poly.pdbx_seq_one_letter_code
_entity_poly.pdbx_strand_id
1 'polypeptide(L)'
;MIRCLELLEAELKRLDRFPPTPYRIPGLWVGLDHPVEMPSAAAYFLGALDDIETAGHDPAPTHAKRLWYNAMVRHVTSYDHGPAARSVGWRSTGTFLKLIALLPYLHRLGVGTLMLLPISSVGSVGRKGALGSAYAVRDPFTVDEMLAEPLLAMSPEQQARALVEAAHALGIQVISEVVLRTASLDSVLVKDHPEWFYWIRSQLFDGGVFQSPSFSVEQVARIREMIDAGQRQDLPEPSAEYRHLFAEPPAQSTIGASGWHGRTLDGEDVRLPGAFADWPPDDPQPSWNDVTYLKLHHHPHFNYMAYNTIRMFDAELERPGAENSGVWNMIASVIPTQMRMLGVDGAMVDMGHALPAALRRRVIDDARAERADVVMIEENFHLDEASRRDGFDVVTGYLPFDAHSPDGLRGFVRRLATQGSPIRFLACGESHNTPRWATRVHADLVPRAWLFLSLLPKAVPLIVAGMELGETRPINTGLGFTPEEASALTAEMLP
;
A
#
# COMPACT_ATOMS: atom_id res chain seq x y z
N MET A 1 -19.90 -23.80 -2.53
CA MET A 1 -19.68 -22.41 -2.97
C MET A 1 -18.96 -22.51 -4.31
N ILE A 2 -19.47 -21.90 -5.37
CA ILE A 2 -18.80 -21.92 -6.70
C ILE A 2 -17.48 -21.15 -6.57
N ARG A 3 -16.39 -21.65 -7.16
CA ARG A 3 -15.09 -20.93 -7.14
C ARG A 3 -15.18 -19.67 -7.99
N CYS A 4 -14.59 -18.57 -7.56
CA CYS A 4 -14.62 -17.31 -8.33
C CYS A 4 -13.92 -17.45 -9.68
N LEU A 5 -12.93 -18.32 -9.79
CA LEU A 5 -12.26 -18.65 -11.05
C LEU A 5 -13.19 -19.35 -12.07
N GLU A 6 -14.08 -20.25 -11.61
CA GLU A 6 -15.08 -20.90 -12.47
C GLU A 6 -16.14 -19.90 -12.94
N LEU A 7 -16.52 -18.95 -12.07
CA LEU A 7 -17.42 -17.85 -12.44
C LEU A 7 -16.77 -16.94 -13.50
N LEU A 8 -15.49 -16.64 -13.35
CA LEU A 8 -14.73 -15.86 -14.33
C LEU A 8 -14.70 -16.57 -15.70
N GLU A 9 -14.38 -17.86 -15.73
CA GLU A 9 -14.36 -18.64 -16.96
C GLU A 9 -15.73 -18.65 -17.65
N ALA A 10 -16.82 -18.78 -16.88
CA ALA A 10 -18.19 -18.72 -17.40
C ALA A 10 -18.52 -17.35 -18.02
N GLU A 11 -18.13 -16.25 -17.37
CA GLU A 11 -18.32 -14.90 -17.90
C GLU A 11 -17.50 -14.63 -19.16
N LEU A 12 -16.27 -15.14 -19.23
CA LEU A 12 -15.45 -15.05 -20.44
C LEU A 12 -16.06 -15.86 -21.59
N LYS A 13 -16.54 -17.09 -21.33
CA LYS A 13 -17.30 -17.89 -22.31
C LYS A 13 -18.59 -17.21 -22.77
N ARG A 14 -19.23 -16.41 -21.91
CA ARG A 14 -20.39 -15.58 -22.28
C ARG A 14 -19.96 -14.47 -23.23
N LEU A 15 -18.86 -13.77 -22.92
CA LEU A 15 -18.31 -12.69 -23.76
C LEU A 15 -17.84 -13.19 -25.14
N ASP A 16 -17.27 -14.40 -25.21
CA ASP A 16 -16.78 -14.99 -26.47
C ASP A 16 -17.90 -15.38 -27.46
N ARG A 17 -19.18 -15.37 -27.03
CA ARG A 17 -20.34 -15.56 -27.92
C ARG A 17 -20.72 -14.30 -28.70
N PHE A 18 -20.18 -13.13 -28.32
CA PHE A 18 -20.40 -11.88 -29.02
C PHE A 18 -19.37 -11.69 -30.14
N PRO A 19 -19.61 -10.78 -31.10
CA PRO A 19 -18.65 -10.54 -32.17
C PRO A 19 -17.24 -10.27 -31.65
N PRO A 20 -16.22 -10.89 -32.24
CA PRO A 20 -14.84 -10.79 -31.76
C PRO A 20 -14.37 -9.33 -31.79
N THR A 21 -13.75 -8.90 -30.70
CA THR A 21 -13.17 -7.57 -30.57
C THR A 21 -11.65 -7.67 -30.69
N PRO A 22 -11.03 -7.06 -31.72
CA PRO A 22 -9.59 -6.98 -31.84
C PRO A 22 -8.96 -6.41 -30.57
N TYR A 23 -7.95 -7.10 -30.05
CA TYR A 23 -7.35 -6.80 -28.76
C TYR A 23 -5.83 -6.88 -28.83
N ARG A 24 -5.17 -5.74 -28.61
CA ARG A 24 -3.71 -5.64 -28.65
C ARG A 24 -3.09 -6.05 -27.33
N ILE A 25 -1.99 -6.79 -27.41
CA ILE A 25 -1.30 -7.39 -26.27
C ILE A 25 0.20 -7.16 -26.42
N PRO A 26 0.92 -6.79 -25.35
CA PRO A 26 2.37 -6.77 -25.36
C PRO A 26 2.92 -8.17 -25.70
N GLY A 27 3.93 -8.23 -26.58
CA GLY A 27 4.53 -9.51 -26.98
C GLY A 27 4.97 -10.37 -25.81
N LEU A 28 5.60 -9.76 -24.80
CA LEU A 28 6.16 -10.49 -23.66
C LEU A 28 5.11 -11.27 -22.86
N TRP A 29 3.85 -10.82 -22.84
CA TRP A 29 2.76 -11.53 -22.15
C TRP A 29 2.44 -12.86 -22.81
N VAL A 30 2.65 -12.95 -24.13
CA VAL A 30 2.40 -14.14 -24.94
C VAL A 30 3.71 -14.81 -25.42
N GLY A 31 4.86 -14.45 -24.82
CA GLY A 31 6.16 -15.06 -25.14
C GLY A 31 6.78 -14.61 -26.46
N LEU A 32 6.42 -13.43 -26.95
CA LEU A 32 6.94 -12.80 -28.18
C LEU A 32 7.72 -11.53 -27.87
N ASP A 33 8.55 -11.08 -28.81
CA ASP A 33 9.33 -9.84 -28.71
C ASP A 33 8.65 -8.62 -29.37
N HIS A 34 7.47 -8.82 -29.96
CA HIS A 34 6.68 -7.79 -30.63
C HIS A 34 5.21 -7.86 -30.19
N PRO A 35 4.48 -6.72 -30.11
CA PRO A 35 3.06 -6.73 -29.82
C PRO A 35 2.25 -7.55 -30.82
N VAL A 36 1.18 -8.17 -30.34
CA VAL A 36 0.24 -8.93 -31.17
C VAL A 36 -1.16 -8.36 -31.03
N GLU A 37 -1.97 -8.55 -32.07
CA GLU A 37 -3.40 -8.25 -32.03
C GLU A 37 -4.18 -9.56 -32.17
N MET A 38 -4.86 -9.95 -31.10
CA MET A 38 -5.72 -11.12 -31.08
C MET A 38 -7.09 -10.76 -31.62
N PRO A 39 -7.77 -11.65 -32.35
CA PRO A 39 -9.09 -11.37 -32.89
C PRO A 39 -10.16 -11.25 -31.79
N SER A 40 -10.04 -11.98 -30.67
CA SER A 40 -10.99 -11.95 -29.55
C SER A 40 -10.25 -11.77 -28.22
N ALA A 41 -10.59 -10.70 -27.50
CA ALA A 41 -10.15 -10.47 -26.12
C ALA A 41 -10.58 -11.62 -25.19
N ALA A 42 -11.84 -12.07 -25.29
CA ALA A 42 -12.37 -13.14 -24.44
C ALA A 42 -11.62 -14.46 -24.67
N ALA A 43 -11.36 -14.81 -25.93
CA ALA A 43 -10.58 -16.00 -26.27
C ALA A 43 -9.14 -15.93 -25.74
N TYR A 44 -8.51 -14.75 -25.76
CA TYR A 44 -7.19 -14.55 -25.15
C TYR A 44 -7.21 -14.85 -23.64
N PHE A 45 -8.17 -14.28 -22.91
CA PHE A 45 -8.27 -14.53 -21.47
C PHE A 45 -8.64 -15.98 -21.14
N LEU A 46 -9.48 -16.63 -21.95
CA LEU A 46 -9.76 -18.07 -21.82
C LEU A 46 -8.50 -18.90 -22.02
N GLY A 47 -7.71 -18.61 -23.06
CA GLY A 47 -6.43 -19.28 -23.29
C GLY A 47 -5.45 -19.09 -22.13
N ALA A 48 -5.44 -17.91 -21.50
CA ALA A 48 -4.63 -17.70 -20.31
C ALA A 48 -5.10 -18.54 -19.10
N LEU A 49 -6.41 -18.80 -18.96
CA LEU A 49 -6.92 -19.72 -17.94
C LEU A 49 -6.51 -21.17 -18.23
N ASP A 50 -6.56 -21.59 -19.50
CA ASP A 50 -6.10 -22.92 -19.92
C ASP A 50 -4.59 -23.11 -19.66
N ASP A 51 -3.77 -22.07 -19.90
CA ASP A 51 -2.34 -22.06 -19.58
C ASP A 51 -2.10 -22.22 -18.08
N ILE A 52 -2.90 -21.55 -17.24
CA ILE A 52 -2.83 -21.64 -15.77
C ILE A 52 -3.18 -23.05 -15.31
N GLU A 53 -4.27 -23.63 -15.82
CA GLU A 53 -4.67 -24.99 -15.49
C GLU A 53 -3.59 -25.98 -15.92
N THR A 54 -3.06 -25.85 -17.14
CA THR A 54 -2.01 -26.73 -17.66
C THR A 54 -0.73 -26.64 -16.83
N ALA A 55 -0.27 -25.43 -16.51
CA ALA A 55 0.94 -25.22 -15.72
C ALA A 55 0.78 -25.65 -14.25
N GLY A 56 -0.42 -25.57 -13.68
CA GLY A 56 -0.70 -26.05 -12.33
C GLY A 56 -0.54 -27.57 -12.16
N HIS A 57 -0.63 -28.34 -13.25
CA HIS A 57 -0.40 -29.78 -13.25
C HIS A 57 1.08 -30.17 -13.41
N ASP A 58 1.98 -29.23 -13.68
CA ASP A 58 3.42 -29.52 -13.80
C ASP A 58 4.02 -29.76 -12.40
N PRO A 59 4.56 -30.96 -12.10
CA PRO A 59 5.16 -31.29 -10.82
C PRO A 59 6.54 -30.63 -10.59
N ALA A 60 6.92 -29.63 -11.40
CA ALA A 60 8.16 -28.88 -11.25
C ALA A 60 8.44 -28.55 -9.77
N PRO A 61 9.66 -28.85 -9.28
CA PRO A 61 9.91 -28.92 -7.84
C PRO A 61 9.57 -27.60 -7.13
N THR A 62 8.65 -27.71 -6.17
CA THR A 62 8.19 -26.66 -5.25
C THR A 62 9.32 -25.90 -4.54
N HIS A 63 10.53 -26.46 -4.52
CA HIS A 63 11.74 -25.86 -3.97
C HIS A 63 12.33 -24.68 -4.78
N ALA A 64 11.81 -24.38 -5.98
CA ALA A 64 12.37 -23.36 -6.88
C ALA A 64 11.68 -21.97 -6.84
N LYS A 65 10.48 -21.84 -6.25
CA LYS A 65 9.70 -20.58 -6.26
C LYS A 65 10.01 -19.71 -5.04
N ARG A 66 11.13 -18.99 -5.10
CA ARG A 66 11.60 -18.11 -4.00
C ARG A 66 11.46 -16.61 -4.30
N LEU A 67 11.09 -16.27 -5.54
CA LEU A 67 10.98 -14.89 -6.00
C LEU A 67 9.65 -14.27 -5.58
N TRP A 68 9.73 -13.09 -4.99
CA TRP A 68 8.59 -12.22 -4.72
C TRP A 68 8.47 -11.18 -5.84
N TYR A 69 7.25 -10.84 -6.21
CA TYR A 69 6.95 -9.86 -7.25
C TYR A 69 6.00 -8.80 -6.70
N ASN A 70 6.45 -7.54 -6.59
CA ASN A 70 5.62 -6.43 -6.14
C ASN A 70 4.90 -5.78 -7.33
N ALA A 71 3.58 -5.76 -7.29
CA ALA A 71 2.75 -5.29 -8.39
C ALA A 71 1.68 -4.32 -7.90
N MET A 72 1.51 -3.23 -8.64
CA MET A 72 0.35 -2.36 -8.52
C MET A 72 -0.65 -2.72 -9.60
N VAL A 73 -1.83 -3.24 -9.22
CA VAL A 73 -2.80 -3.82 -10.17
C VAL A 73 -3.14 -2.86 -11.32
N ARG A 74 -3.43 -1.59 -11.00
CA ARG A 74 -3.79 -0.56 -11.99
C ARG A 74 -2.64 -0.15 -12.93
N HIS A 75 -1.40 -0.54 -12.66
CA HIS A 75 -0.21 -0.16 -13.41
C HIS A 75 0.41 -1.34 -14.15
N VAL A 76 0.66 -2.46 -13.47
CA VAL A 76 1.46 -3.60 -14.00
C VAL A 76 0.92 -4.15 -15.32
N THR A 77 -0.39 -4.08 -15.52
CA THR A 77 -1.06 -4.56 -16.73
C THR A 77 -1.76 -3.46 -17.53
N SER A 78 -1.29 -2.22 -17.39
CA SER A 78 -1.77 -1.11 -18.21
C SER A 78 -1.21 -1.16 -19.62
N TYR A 79 -2.10 -1.10 -20.62
CA TYR A 79 -1.71 -1.15 -22.02
C TYR A 79 -2.79 -0.55 -22.93
N ASP A 80 -2.38 -0.03 -24.10
CA ASP A 80 -3.33 0.36 -25.14
C ASP A 80 -3.75 -0.86 -25.96
N HIS A 81 -4.88 -1.46 -25.57
CA HIS A 81 -5.45 -2.63 -26.24
C HIS A 81 -6.10 -2.33 -27.60
N GLY A 82 -6.03 -1.07 -28.07
CA GLY A 82 -6.54 -0.65 -29.37
C GLY A 82 -7.93 -0.01 -29.30
N PRO A 83 -8.32 0.73 -30.36
CA PRO A 83 -9.55 1.52 -30.37
C PRO A 83 -10.82 0.66 -30.31
N ALA A 84 -10.80 -0.54 -30.89
CA ALA A 84 -11.94 -1.47 -30.86
C ALA A 84 -12.20 -2.00 -29.45
N ALA A 85 -11.15 -2.40 -28.73
CA ALA A 85 -11.24 -2.81 -27.34
C ALA A 85 -11.81 -1.68 -26.46
N ARG A 86 -11.30 -0.46 -26.66
CA ARG A 86 -11.76 0.74 -25.94
C ARG A 86 -13.24 1.06 -26.23
N SER A 87 -13.68 0.95 -27.48
CA SER A 87 -15.05 1.32 -27.86
C SER A 87 -16.12 0.39 -27.30
N VAL A 88 -15.74 -0.85 -26.96
CA VAL A 88 -16.65 -1.81 -26.31
C VAL A 88 -16.47 -1.86 -24.79
N GLY A 89 -15.56 -1.07 -24.21
CA GLY A 89 -15.44 -0.90 -22.77
C GLY A 89 -14.32 -1.68 -22.07
N TRP A 90 -13.41 -2.33 -22.80
CA TRP A 90 -12.22 -2.94 -22.18
C TRP A 90 -11.31 -1.87 -21.59
N ARG A 91 -10.88 -2.05 -20.34
CA ARG A 91 -9.99 -1.09 -19.67
C ARG A 91 -8.56 -1.12 -20.23
N SER A 92 -8.02 0.06 -20.49
CA SER A 92 -6.58 0.24 -20.73
C SER A 92 -5.77 0.22 -19.42
N THR A 93 -6.33 0.68 -18.31
CA THR A 93 -5.72 0.56 -16.97
C THR A 93 -5.64 -0.89 -16.53
N GLY A 94 -4.63 -1.29 -15.78
CA GLY A 94 -4.50 -2.66 -15.28
C GLY A 94 -5.70 -3.12 -14.44
N THR A 95 -6.03 -4.40 -14.52
CA THR A 95 -7.19 -5.02 -13.83
C THR A 95 -6.81 -6.37 -13.24
N PHE A 96 -7.61 -6.91 -12.32
CA PHE A 96 -7.43 -8.26 -11.79
C PHE A 96 -7.42 -9.30 -12.92
N LEU A 97 -8.34 -9.19 -13.88
CA LEU A 97 -8.38 -10.07 -15.06
C LEU A 97 -7.06 -10.06 -15.84
N LYS A 98 -6.50 -8.88 -16.09
CA LYS A 98 -5.24 -8.78 -16.82
C LYS A 98 -4.05 -9.27 -16.02
N LEU A 99 -4.06 -9.09 -14.69
CA LEU A 99 -3.04 -9.66 -13.83
C LEU A 99 -3.13 -11.19 -13.77
N ILE A 100 -4.34 -11.78 -13.82
CA ILE A 100 -4.54 -13.23 -14.00
C ILE A 100 -3.84 -13.69 -15.29
N ALA A 101 -4.07 -12.99 -16.41
CA ALA A 101 -3.43 -13.33 -17.67
C ALA A 101 -1.90 -13.19 -17.68
N LEU A 102 -1.33 -12.41 -16.75
CA LEU A 102 0.12 -12.28 -16.56
C LEU A 102 0.71 -13.41 -15.70
N LEU A 103 -0.10 -14.15 -14.93
CA LEU A 103 0.39 -15.18 -14.02
C LEU A 103 1.24 -16.28 -14.69
N PRO A 104 0.94 -16.78 -15.90
CA PRO A 104 1.83 -17.73 -16.59
C PRO A 104 3.23 -17.18 -16.83
N TYR A 105 3.36 -15.90 -17.15
CA TYR A 105 4.64 -15.23 -17.29
C TYR A 105 5.37 -15.15 -15.94
N LEU A 106 4.69 -14.72 -14.88
CA LEU A 106 5.27 -14.66 -13.53
C LEU A 106 5.70 -16.04 -13.01
N HIS A 107 4.91 -17.07 -13.29
CA HIS A 107 5.25 -18.45 -12.95
C HIS A 107 6.53 -18.91 -13.66
N ARG A 108 6.70 -18.62 -14.96
CA ARG A 108 7.95 -18.91 -15.69
C ARG A 108 9.15 -18.13 -15.17
N LEU A 109 8.96 -16.93 -14.63
CA LEU A 109 10.01 -16.19 -13.92
C LEU A 109 10.40 -16.81 -12.56
N GLY A 110 9.63 -17.80 -12.07
CA GLY A 110 9.87 -18.43 -10.77
C GLY A 110 9.27 -17.68 -9.59
N VAL A 111 8.29 -16.80 -9.84
CA VAL A 111 7.55 -16.11 -8.78
C VAL A 111 6.81 -17.14 -7.93
N GLY A 112 7.01 -17.07 -6.61
CA GLY A 112 6.29 -17.84 -5.60
C GLY A 112 5.39 -16.97 -4.72
N THR A 113 5.55 -15.65 -4.75
CA THR A 113 4.72 -14.72 -4.00
C THR A 113 4.45 -13.47 -4.84
N LEU A 114 3.18 -13.15 -5.05
CA LEU A 114 2.71 -11.91 -5.64
C LEU A 114 2.31 -10.95 -4.52
N MET A 115 3.01 -9.83 -4.38
CA MET A 115 2.75 -8.81 -3.37
C MET A 115 2.06 -7.61 -4.03
N LEU A 116 0.79 -7.40 -3.72
CA LEU A 116 -0.02 -6.31 -4.28
C LEU A 116 0.11 -5.05 -3.43
N LEU A 117 0.31 -3.90 -4.07
CA LEU A 117 0.04 -2.59 -3.46
C LEU A 117 -1.45 -2.48 -3.08
N PRO A 118 -1.86 -1.49 -2.26
CA PRO A 118 -3.23 -1.41 -1.75
C PRO A 118 -4.29 -1.52 -2.86
N ILE A 119 -5.27 -2.39 -2.61
CA ILE A 119 -6.40 -2.67 -3.52
C ILE A 119 -7.74 -2.17 -2.98
N SER A 120 -7.76 -1.58 -1.79
CA SER A 120 -8.95 -1.00 -1.19
C SER A 120 -9.42 0.23 -1.97
N SER A 121 -10.72 0.52 -1.88
CA SER A 121 -11.33 1.66 -2.56
C SER A 121 -10.62 2.99 -2.25
N VAL A 122 -10.39 3.79 -3.29
CA VAL A 122 -9.64 5.06 -3.20
C VAL A 122 -10.56 6.27 -3.10
N GLY A 123 -10.14 7.25 -2.30
CA GLY A 123 -10.80 8.54 -2.14
C GLY A 123 -10.78 9.42 -3.41
N SER A 124 -11.68 10.38 -3.43
CA SER A 124 -11.82 11.37 -4.51
C SER A 124 -11.46 12.79 -4.08
N VAL A 125 -11.59 13.09 -2.79
CA VAL A 125 -11.25 14.40 -2.23
C VAL A 125 -9.72 14.53 -2.11
N GLY A 126 -9.19 15.66 -2.58
CA GLY A 126 -7.75 15.92 -2.56
C GLY A 126 -6.92 15.06 -3.50
N ARG A 127 -7.59 14.35 -4.43
CA ARG A 127 -6.98 13.40 -5.35
C ARG A 127 -5.78 14.01 -6.10
N LYS A 128 -4.65 13.29 -6.06
CA LYS A 128 -3.46 13.58 -6.86
C LYS A 128 -3.60 12.92 -8.24
N GLY A 129 -3.51 13.71 -9.30
CA GLY A 129 -3.69 13.24 -10.68
C GLY A 129 -5.09 12.65 -10.95
N ALA A 130 -5.23 11.92 -12.05
CA ALA A 130 -6.53 11.41 -12.49
C ALA A 130 -7.05 10.22 -11.65
N LEU A 131 -6.14 9.36 -11.18
CA LEU A 131 -6.49 8.10 -10.49
C LEU A 131 -6.46 8.21 -8.96
N GLY A 132 -5.68 9.14 -8.40
CA GLY A 132 -5.50 9.25 -6.96
C GLY A 132 -4.48 8.29 -6.37
N SER A 133 -4.10 8.54 -5.12
CA SER A 133 -3.20 7.66 -4.39
C SER A 133 -3.91 6.37 -3.99
N ALA A 134 -3.31 5.21 -4.25
CA ALA A 134 -3.81 3.93 -3.73
C ALA A 134 -3.83 3.88 -2.18
N TYR A 135 -3.06 4.76 -1.54
CA TYR A 135 -2.96 4.88 -0.08
C TYR A 135 -4.04 5.80 0.52
N ALA A 136 -4.81 6.50 -0.32
CA ALA A 136 -5.96 7.30 0.13
C ALA A 136 -7.19 6.40 0.30
N VAL A 137 -7.15 5.51 1.29
CA VAL A 137 -8.18 4.48 1.51
C VAL A 137 -9.51 5.10 1.97
N ARG A 138 -10.53 4.99 1.12
CA ARG A 138 -11.89 5.47 1.40
C ARG A 138 -12.68 4.50 2.27
N ASP A 139 -12.59 3.21 1.94
CA ASP A 139 -13.15 2.11 2.72
C ASP A 139 -12.15 0.93 2.71
N PRO A 140 -11.59 0.54 3.86
CA PRO A 140 -10.61 -0.54 3.94
C PRO A 140 -11.21 -1.94 3.66
N PHE A 141 -12.54 -2.08 3.70
CA PHE A 141 -13.24 -3.36 3.52
C PHE A 141 -13.79 -3.59 2.11
N THR A 142 -13.72 -2.58 1.24
CA THR A 142 -14.23 -2.63 -0.13
C THR A 142 -13.06 -2.60 -1.12
N VAL A 143 -13.09 -3.45 -2.15
CA VAL A 143 -12.07 -3.46 -3.21
C VAL A 143 -12.38 -2.34 -4.23
N ASP A 144 -11.34 -1.66 -4.71
CA ASP A 144 -11.52 -0.56 -5.67
C ASP A 144 -12.10 -1.05 -7.01
N GLU A 145 -13.22 -0.47 -7.41
CA GLU A 145 -13.93 -0.79 -8.64
C GLU A 145 -13.11 -0.55 -9.92
N MET A 146 -12.13 0.36 -9.88
CA MET A 146 -11.23 0.64 -11.01
C MET A 146 -10.26 -0.50 -11.29
N LEU A 147 -10.07 -1.42 -10.34
CA LEU A 147 -9.23 -2.61 -10.50
C LEU A 147 -9.98 -3.79 -11.13
N ALA A 148 -11.31 -3.69 -11.23
CA ALA A 148 -12.16 -4.69 -11.85
C ALA A 148 -12.35 -4.43 -13.35
N GLU A 149 -12.49 -5.49 -14.14
CA GLU A 149 -12.92 -5.39 -15.54
C GLU A 149 -14.46 -5.26 -15.61
N PRO A 150 -15.00 -4.13 -16.09
CA PRO A 150 -16.44 -3.83 -16.03
C PRO A 150 -17.29 -4.70 -16.97
N LEU A 151 -16.68 -5.38 -17.94
CA LEU A 151 -17.38 -6.26 -18.87
C LEU A 151 -17.77 -7.62 -18.27
N LEU A 152 -17.16 -7.98 -17.14
CA LEU A 152 -17.49 -9.18 -16.38
C LEU A 152 -18.64 -8.87 -15.42
N ALA A 153 -19.68 -9.70 -15.40
CA ALA A 153 -20.76 -9.59 -14.42
C ALA A 153 -20.32 -10.14 -13.04
N MET A 154 -19.22 -9.59 -12.51
CA MET A 154 -18.57 -9.98 -11.26
C MET A 154 -18.22 -8.74 -10.45
N SER A 155 -18.40 -8.79 -9.13
CA SER A 155 -17.94 -7.72 -8.24
C SER A 155 -16.40 -7.62 -8.24
N PRO A 156 -15.82 -6.46 -7.87
CA PRO A 156 -14.38 -6.32 -7.71
C PRO A 156 -13.77 -7.37 -6.77
N GLU A 157 -14.45 -7.69 -5.67
CA GLU A 157 -14.04 -8.73 -4.71
C GLU A 157 -14.02 -10.12 -5.34
N GLN A 158 -15.01 -10.45 -6.19
CA GLN A 158 -15.04 -11.73 -6.90
C GLN A 158 -13.90 -11.84 -7.91
N GLN A 159 -13.57 -10.76 -8.63
CA GLN A 159 -12.44 -10.74 -9.56
C GLN A 159 -11.10 -10.81 -8.81
N ALA A 160 -10.95 -10.12 -7.69
CA ALA A 160 -9.79 -10.22 -6.82
C ALA A 160 -9.64 -11.64 -6.23
N ARG A 161 -10.73 -12.27 -5.80
CA ARG A 161 -10.74 -13.67 -5.36
C ARG A 161 -10.36 -14.63 -6.48
N ALA A 162 -10.84 -14.40 -7.71
CA ALA A 162 -10.43 -15.19 -8.87
C ALA A 162 -8.92 -15.07 -9.15
N LEU A 163 -8.32 -13.88 -8.95
CA LEU A 163 -6.87 -13.70 -9.04
C LEU A 163 -6.13 -14.56 -8.01
N VAL A 164 -6.58 -14.55 -6.76
CA VAL A 164 -5.97 -15.37 -5.69
C VAL A 164 -6.09 -16.86 -6.01
N GLU A 165 -7.27 -17.32 -6.42
CA GLU A 165 -7.50 -18.72 -6.81
C GLU A 165 -6.61 -19.15 -8.00
N ALA A 166 -6.46 -18.29 -9.01
CA ALA A 166 -5.58 -18.53 -10.15
C ALA A 166 -4.09 -18.55 -9.75
N ALA A 167 -3.67 -17.67 -8.86
CA ALA A 167 -2.30 -17.66 -8.32
C ALA A 167 -2.02 -18.95 -7.51
N HIS A 168 -2.96 -19.37 -6.66
CA HIS A 168 -2.87 -20.61 -5.89
C HIS A 168 -2.78 -21.86 -6.78
N ALA A 169 -3.51 -21.89 -7.91
CA ALA A 169 -3.40 -22.98 -8.89
C ALA A 169 -1.97 -23.14 -9.44
N LEU A 170 -1.18 -22.07 -9.43
CA LEU A 170 0.23 -22.06 -9.82
C LEU A 170 1.19 -22.17 -8.64
N GLY A 171 0.71 -22.36 -7.41
CA GLY A 171 1.52 -22.35 -6.20
C GLY A 171 2.14 -20.99 -5.87
N ILE A 172 1.49 -19.90 -6.29
CA ILE A 172 1.89 -18.52 -6.00
C ILE A 172 1.05 -18.00 -4.83
N GLN A 173 1.69 -17.60 -3.74
CA GLN A 173 1.04 -16.93 -2.62
C GLN A 173 0.70 -15.48 -2.99
N VAL A 174 -0.39 -14.92 -2.46
CA VAL A 174 -0.77 -13.52 -2.67
C VAL A 174 -0.73 -12.75 -1.36
N ILE A 175 0.05 -11.68 -1.30
CA ILE A 175 0.12 -10.77 -0.14
C ILE A 175 -0.52 -9.45 -0.54
N SER A 176 -1.39 -8.91 0.33
CA SER A 176 -2.05 -7.61 0.12
C SER A 176 -1.46 -6.56 1.05
N GLU A 177 -1.04 -5.42 0.51
CA GLU A 177 -0.66 -4.28 1.33
C GLU A 177 -1.89 -3.58 1.91
N VAL A 178 -1.83 -3.24 3.20
CA VAL A 178 -2.92 -2.62 3.96
C VAL A 178 -2.44 -1.33 4.62
N VAL A 179 -3.24 -0.28 4.46
CA VAL A 179 -3.04 1.02 5.11
C VAL A 179 -3.95 1.09 6.32
N LEU A 180 -3.36 1.08 7.52
CA LEU A 180 -4.11 0.97 8.77
C LEU A 180 -4.14 2.27 9.58
N ARG A 181 -3.17 3.18 9.37
CA ARG A 181 -3.01 4.39 10.17
C ARG A 181 -3.88 5.55 9.66
N THR A 182 -4.07 5.65 8.36
CA THR A 182 -4.72 6.77 7.69
C THR A 182 -5.99 6.35 6.96
N ALA A 183 -6.79 7.32 6.57
CA ALA A 183 -7.96 7.15 5.71
C ALA A 183 -8.11 8.36 4.79
N SER A 184 -8.87 8.25 3.70
CA SER A 184 -9.12 9.39 2.80
C SER A 184 -9.98 10.46 3.47
N LEU A 185 -9.90 11.70 2.97
CA LEU A 185 -10.72 12.82 3.45
C LEU A 185 -12.22 12.67 3.17
N ASP A 186 -12.59 11.72 2.31
CA ASP A 186 -13.96 11.31 2.01
C ASP A 186 -14.26 9.87 2.46
N SER A 187 -13.53 9.38 3.46
CA SER A 187 -13.74 8.04 4.00
C SER A 187 -15.18 7.83 4.42
N VAL A 188 -15.75 6.67 4.07
CA VAL A 188 -17.14 6.33 4.40
C VAL A 188 -17.37 6.19 5.90
N LEU A 189 -16.30 5.91 6.67
CA LEU A 189 -16.35 5.69 8.11
C LEU A 189 -16.81 6.94 8.87
N VAL A 190 -16.54 8.14 8.34
CA VAL A 190 -16.88 9.43 8.99
C VAL A 190 -18.39 9.63 9.13
N LYS A 191 -19.18 8.99 8.26
CA LYS A 191 -20.64 9.07 8.28
C LYS A 191 -21.21 8.50 9.57
N ASP A 192 -20.72 7.32 9.95
CA ASP A 192 -21.25 6.54 11.08
C ASP A 192 -20.39 6.72 12.34
N HIS A 193 -19.13 7.14 12.17
CA HIS A 193 -18.14 7.30 13.24
C HIS A 193 -17.33 8.60 13.11
N PRO A 194 -17.96 9.78 13.20
CA PRO A 194 -17.22 11.06 13.17
C PRO A 194 -16.20 11.17 14.30
N GLU A 195 -16.41 10.51 15.44
CA GLU A 195 -15.50 10.47 16.59
C GLU A 195 -14.21 9.66 16.37
N TRP A 196 -14.10 8.93 15.26
CA TRP A 196 -12.87 8.21 14.89
C TRP A 196 -11.84 9.12 14.21
N PHE A 197 -12.15 10.39 14.02
CA PHE A 197 -11.34 11.34 13.27
C PHE A 197 -11.06 12.60 14.09
N TYR A 198 -10.02 13.33 13.67
CA TYR A 198 -9.75 14.67 14.17
C TYR A 198 -10.57 15.69 13.38
N TRP A 199 -11.08 16.71 14.07
CA TRP A 199 -11.86 17.79 13.47
C TRP A 199 -11.21 19.13 13.76
N ILE A 200 -11.16 20.00 12.75
CA ILE A 200 -10.61 21.36 12.88
C ILE A 200 -11.69 22.41 12.63
N ARG A 201 -11.61 23.52 13.36
CA ARG A 201 -12.48 24.70 13.22
C ARG A 201 -12.30 25.34 11.86
N SER A 202 -13.30 25.22 10.99
CA SER A 202 -13.23 25.64 9.58
C SER A 202 -12.97 27.15 9.45
N GLN A 203 -13.56 27.94 10.32
CA GLN A 203 -13.48 29.41 10.35
C GLN A 203 -12.06 29.94 10.57
N LEU A 204 -11.15 29.13 11.12
CA LEU A 204 -9.77 29.54 11.38
C LEU A 204 -8.86 29.44 10.15
N PHE A 205 -9.35 28.88 9.04
CA PHE A 205 -8.52 28.62 7.89
C PHE A 205 -8.71 29.59 6.72
N ASP A 206 -9.81 30.35 6.60
CA ASP A 206 -10.06 31.31 5.50
C ASP A 206 -9.56 30.86 4.10
N GLY A 207 -9.80 29.59 3.73
CA GLY A 207 -9.33 28.99 2.47
C GLY A 207 -7.88 28.44 2.48
N GLY A 208 -7.16 28.63 3.58
CA GLY A 208 -5.84 28.08 3.87
C GLY A 208 -5.82 26.57 4.10
N VAL A 209 -4.65 26.00 3.83
CA VAL A 209 -4.37 24.56 3.97
C VAL A 209 -3.91 24.27 5.40
N PHE A 210 -4.42 23.19 5.98
CA PHE A 210 -3.96 22.71 7.28
C PHE A 210 -2.48 22.28 7.20
N GLN A 211 -1.70 22.58 8.24
CA GLN A 211 -0.26 22.30 8.28
C GLN A 211 0.12 21.57 9.57
N SER A 212 1.28 20.92 9.54
CA SER A 212 1.94 20.39 10.73
C SER A 212 2.24 21.50 11.75
N PRO A 213 2.29 21.19 13.05
CA PRO A 213 2.66 22.16 14.07
C PRO A 213 4.12 22.57 13.93
N SER A 214 4.42 23.84 14.17
CA SER A 214 5.80 24.32 14.23
C SER A 214 6.35 24.26 15.66
N PHE A 215 7.63 23.87 15.77
CA PHE A 215 8.39 23.85 17.02
C PHE A 215 9.66 24.70 16.86
N SER A 216 10.12 25.33 17.95
CA SER A 216 11.43 26.00 17.93
C SER A 216 12.56 25.00 17.76
N VAL A 217 13.74 25.47 17.33
CA VAL A 217 14.93 24.61 17.17
C VAL A 217 15.29 23.89 18.47
N GLU A 218 15.14 24.58 19.60
CA GLU A 218 15.38 24.02 20.95
C GLU A 218 14.34 22.96 21.31
N GLN A 219 13.06 23.18 20.96
CA GLN A 219 12.01 22.19 21.18
C GLN A 219 12.23 20.95 20.33
N VAL A 220 12.61 21.09 19.05
CA VAL A 220 12.92 19.95 18.17
C VAL A 220 14.10 19.14 18.74
N ALA A 221 15.16 19.80 19.17
CA ALA A 221 16.32 19.13 19.78
C ALA A 221 15.91 18.36 21.05
N ARG A 222 15.10 18.97 21.92
CA ARG A 222 14.53 18.35 23.12
C ARG A 222 13.67 17.13 22.78
N ILE A 223 12.79 17.25 21.77
CA ILE A 223 11.93 16.15 21.33
C ILE A 223 12.79 14.95 20.91
N ARG A 224 13.79 15.17 20.04
CA ARG A 224 14.69 14.10 19.57
C ARG A 224 15.44 13.45 20.74
N GLU A 225 16.01 14.24 21.64
CA GLU A 225 16.70 13.74 22.83
C GLU A 225 15.80 12.83 23.68
N MET A 226 14.56 13.26 23.94
CA MET A 226 13.61 12.48 24.72
C MET A 226 13.22 11.17 24.02
N ILE A 227 12.92 11.22 22.72
CA ILE A 227 12.56 10.02 21.96
C ILE A 227 13.73 9.04 21.85
N ASP A 228 14.95 9.53 21.60
CA ASP A 228 16.17 8.72 21.53
C ASP A 228 16.50 8.06 22.89
N ALA A 229 16.19 8.74 23.99
CA ALA A 229 16.29 8.20 25.34
C ALA A 229 15.14 7.26 25.71
N GLY A 230 14.14 7.06 24.84
CA GLY A 230 12.95 6.26 25.11
C GLY A 230 11.97 6.89 26.10
N GLN A 231 12.09 8.18 26.40
CA GLN A 231 11.18 8.90 27.28
C GLN A 231 9.90 9.26 26.52
N ARG A 232 8.76 8.87 27.08
CA ARG A 232 7.41 9.12 26.52
C ARG A 232 6.51 9.96 27.42
N GLN A 233 6.99 10.34 28.59
CA GLN A 233 6.22 11.12 29.55
C GLN A 233 6.52 12.62 29.39
N ASP A 234 5.46 13.43 29.40
CA ASP A 234 5.50 14.90 29.31
C ASP A 234 6.22 15.38 28.04
N LEU A 235 5.86 14.77 26.90
CA LEU A 235 6.44 15.12 25.60
C LEU A 235 6.10 16.56 25.21
N PRO A 236 7.04 17.33 24.62
CA PRO A 236 6.78 18.70 24.19
C PRO A 236 5.57 18.80 23.25
N GLU A 237 4.59 19.60 23.64
CA GLU A 237 3.34 19.75 22.91
C GLU A 237 3.38 20.95 21.94
N PRO A 238 2.53 20.95 20.88
CA PRO A 238 2.30 22.14 20.07
C PRO A 238 1.78 23.33 20.89
N SER A 239 1.89 24.54 20.34
CA SER A 239 1.38 25.76 20.97
C SER A 239 -0.11 25.65 21.29
N ALA A 240 -0.56 26.40 22.30
CA ALA A 240 -1.98 26.47 22.65
C ALA A 240 -2.84 26.95 21.47
N GLU A 241 -2.31 27.86 20.64
CA GLU A 241 -2.94 28.34 19.40
C GLU A 241 -3.14 27.19 18.40
N TYR A 242 -2.13 26.35 18.20
CA TYR A 242 -2.23 25.19 17.32
C TYR A 242 -3.25 24.17 17.84
N ARG A 243 -3.22 23.86 19.13
CA ARG A 243 -4.19 22.94 19.74
C ARG A 243 -5.61 23.49 19.67
N HIS A 244 -5.78 24.82 19.73
CA HIS A 244 -7.07 25.48 19.55
C HIS A 244 -7.62 25.40 18.10
N LEU A 245 -6.86 24.88 17.13
CA LEU A 245 -7.42 24.55 15.81
C LEU A 245 -8.42 23.39 15.89
N PHE A 246 -8.26 22.48 16.85
CA PHE A 246 -9.00 21.23 16.94
C PHE A 246 -10.24 21.34 17.80
N ALA A 247 -11.31 20.67 17.38
CA ALA A 247 -12.61 20.66 18.04
C ALA A 247 -13.10 19.23 18.31
N GLU A 248 -14.15 19.13 19.10
CA GLU A 248 -14.88 17.87 19.26
C GLU A 248 -15.58 17.48 17.95
N PRO A 249 -15.82 16.18 17.72
CA PRO A 249 -16.50 15.71 16.51
C PRO A 249 -17.94 16.27 16.43
N PRO A 250 -18.46 16.52 15.22
CA PRO A 250 -19.83 16.95 15.04
C PRO A 250 -20.80 15.80 15.30
N ALA A 251 -22.01 16.11 15.78
CA ALA A 251 -23.07 15.11 15.97
C ALA A 251 -23.60 14.55 14.63
N GLN A 252 -23.51 15.35 13.57
CA GLN A 252 -23.85 14.97 12.21
C GLN A 252 -22.82 15.56 11.25
N SER A 253 -22.39 14.76 10.29
CA SER A 253 -21.46 15.16 9.24
C SER A 253 -22.12 15.07 7.86
N THR A 254 -21.73 15.96 6.96
CA THR A 254 -22.12 15.96 5.55
C THR A 254 -20.88 16.04 4.68
N ILE A 255 -20.91 15.38 3.53
CA ILE A 255 -19.79 15.38 2.59
C ILE A 255 -20.00 16.44 1.50
N GLY A 256 -18.99 17.29 1.31
CA GLY A 256 -18.91 18.27 0.23
C GLY A 256 -17.69 18.03 -0.66
N ALA A 257 -17.44 18.97 -1.59
CA ALA A 257 -16.32 18.87 -2.53
C ALA A 257 -14.93 18.85 -1.86
N SER A 258 -14.81 19.44 -0.66
CA SER A 258 -13.59 19.49 0.15
C SER A 258 -13.52 18.41 1.23
N GLY A 259 -14.40 17.40 1.19
CA GLY A 259 -14.46 16.33 2.19
C GLY A 259 -15.60 16.52 3.18
N TRP A 260 -15.46 15.91 4.35
CA TRP A 260 -16.49 15.98 5.39
C TRP A 260 -16.47 17.29 6.17
N HIS A 261 -17.67 17.81 6.40
CA HIS A 261 -17.97 18.99 7.20
C HIS A 261 -19.05 18.67 8.22
N GLY A 262 -19.14 19.47 9.27
CA GLY A 262 -20.20 19.34 10.26
C GLY A 262 -20.26 20.54 11.17
N ARG A 263 -21.16 20.49 12.14
CA ARG A 263 -21.28 21.49 13.20
C ARG A 263 -21.21 20.81 14.56
N THR A 264 -20.36 21.34 15.45
CA THR A 264 -20.24 20.83 16.83
C THR A 264 -21.50 21.17 17.64
N LEU A 265 -21.64 20.56 18.82
CA LEU A 265 -22.75 20.89 19.74
C LEU A 265 -22.74 22.37 20.17
N ASP A 266 -21.55 22.97 20.24
CA ASP A 266 -21.36 24.39 20.58
C ASP A 266 -21.55 25.34 19.39
N GLY A 267 -21.92 24.81 18.22
CA GLY A 267 -22.26 25.59 17.04
C GLY A 267 -21.07 25.97 16.16
N GLU A 268 -19.90 25.37 16.35
CA GLU A 268 -18.71 25.63 15.53
C GLU A 268 -18.74 24.81 14.24
N ASP A 269 -18.46 25.44 13.11
CA ASP A 269 -18.35 24.75 11.83
C ASP A 269 -16.98 24.06 11.72
N VAL A 270 -16.98 22.74 11.49
CA VAL A 270 -15.76 21.91 11.50
C VAL A 270 -15.59 21.13 10.21
N ARG A 271 -14.34 20.78 9.90
CA ARG A 271 -13.95 19.94 8.76
C ARG A 271 -12.85 18.96 9.14
N LEU A 272 -12.67 17.92 8.34
CA LEU A 272 -11.49 17.06 8.45
C LEU A 272 -10.21 17.81 8.01
N PRO A 273 -9.13 17.73 8.79
CA PRO A 273 -7.81 18.18 8.36
C PRO A 273 -7.13 17.12 7.46
N GLY A 274 -6.31 17.57 6.52
CA GLY A 274 -5.34 16.70 5.85
C GLY A 274 -4.27 16.19 6.83
N ALA A 275 -3.49 15.19 6.43
CA ALA A 275 -2.38 14.67 7.22
C ALA A 275 -1.05 15.34 6.85
N PHE A 276 0.03 14.91 7.49
CA PHE A 276 1.40 15.37 7.28
C PHE A 276 2.36 14.31 7.81
N ALA A 277 3.66 14.42 7.49
CA ALA A 277 4.68 13.49 7.96
C ALA A 277 4.65 13.33 9.50
N ASP A 278 4.61 12.10 9.97
CA ASP A 278 4.44 11.80 11.39
C ASP A 278 5.72 11.98 12.22
N TRP A 279 6.88 11.97 11.56
CA TRP A 279 8.21 12.18 12.14
C TRP A 279 9.26 12.46 11.06
N PRO A 280 10.26 13.32 11.34
CA PRO A 280 10.45 14.10 12.56
C PRO A 280 9.48 15.29 12.65
N PRO A 281 9.36 15.97 13.81
CA PRO A 281 8.45 17.11 13.98
C PRO A 281 8.78 18.33 13.09
N ASP A 282 9.98 18.36 12.50
CA ASP A 282 10.49 19.39 11.58
C ASP A 282 10.67 18.86 10.15
N ASP A 283 9.93 17.82 9.76
CA ASP A 283 9.97 17.30 8.39
C ASP A 283 9.50 18.37 7.38
N PRO A 284 10.29 18.65 6.31
CA PRO A 284 9.96 19.69 5.33
C PRO A 284 8.92 19.27 4.30
N GLN A 285 8.43 18.02 4.32
CA GLN A 285 7.45 17.53 3.36
C GLN A 285 6.14 18.33 3.43
N PRO A 286 5.50 18.58 2.28
CA PRO A 286 4.21 19.24 2.26
C PRO A 286 3.12 18.36 2.91
N SER A 287 2.10 19.00 3.45
CA SER A 287 0.93 18.32 4.00
C SER A 287 0.24 17.43 2.94
N TRP A 288 -0.24 16.27 3.40
CA TRP A 288 -0.95 15.29 2.58
C TRP A 288 -2.43 15.65 2.54
N ASN A 289 -2.86 16.13 1.37
CA ASN A 289 -4.21 16.66 1.19
C ASN A 289 -5.24 15.62 0.70
N ASP A 290 -4.84 14.36 0.52
CA ASP A 290 -5.69 13.24 0.09
C ASP A 290 -6.05 12.27 1.24
N VAL A 291 -5.40 12.41 2.40
CA VAL A 291 -5.56 11.54 3.56
C VAL A 291 -5.65 12.32 4.87
N THR A 292 -6.16 11.68 5.91
CA THR A 292 -6.21 12.14 7.29
C THR A 292 -5.81 11.02 8.25
N TYR A 293 -5.54 11.34 9.52
CA TYR A 293 -5.22 10.36 10.55
C TYR A 293 -6.48 9.85 11.26
N LEU A 294 -6.53 8.54 11.50
CA LEU A 294 -7.48 7.97 12.46
C LEU A 294 -7.09 8.40 13.89
N LYS A 295 -8.09 8.67 14.74
CA LYS A 295 -7.89 9.04 16.14
C LYS A 295 -7.82 7.78 17.00
N LEU A 296 -6.59 7.29 17.22
CA LEU A 296 -6.35 6.01 17.90
C LEU A 296 -6.65 6.05 19.40
N HIS A 297 -6.75 7.23 20.00
CA HIS A 297 -6.98 7.39 21.44
C HIS A 297 -8.04 8.45 21.73
N HIS A 298 -8.78 8.26 22.82
CA HIS A 298 -9.68 9.25 23.41
C HIS A 298 -9.02 9.86 24.63
N HIS A 299 -8.69 11.15 24.54
CA HIS A 299 -8.18 11.90 25.67
C HIS A 299 -8.57 13.37 25.55
N PRO A 300 -9.08 14.01 26.62
CA PRO A 300 -9.55 15.40 26.55
C PRO A 300 -8.44 16.40 26.25
N HIS A 301 -7.22 16.14 26.74
CA HIS A 301 -6.06 17.03 26.53
C HIS A 301 -5.33 16.81 25.19
N PHE A 302 -5.34 15.57 24.66
CA PHE A 302 -4.58 15.19 23.46
C PHE A 302 -5.47 15.13 22.21
N ASN A 303 -6.43 16.04 22.10
CA ASN A 303 -7.29 16.18 20.93
C ASN A 303 -6.63 17.08 19.85
N TYR A 304 -5.47 16.68 19.35
CA TYR A 304 -4.76 17.35 18.27
C TYR A 304 -3.87 16.37 17.50
N MET A 305 -3.43 16.75 16.30
CA MET A 305 -2.47 15.98 15.51
C MET A 305 -1.06 16.55 15.67
N ALA A 306 -0.14 15.75 16.19
CA ALA A 306 1.30 16.03 16.26
C ALA A 306 2.06 14.73 16.48
N TYR A 307 3.39 14.75 16.36
CA TYR A 307 4.24 13.56 16.53
C TYR A 307 3.90 12.74 17.81
N ASN A 308 3.58 13.41 18.93
CA ASN A 308 3.25 12.79 20.23
C ASN A 308 1.80 12.28 20.35
N THR A 309 0.95 12.48 19.34
CA THR A 309 -0.42 11.95 19.30
C THR A 309 -0.67 11.03 18.11
N ILE A 310 0.21 11.02 17.10
CA ILE A 310 0.02 10.24 15.87
C ILE A 310 1.01 9.09 15.66
N ARG A 311 2.20 9.13 16.28
CA ARG A 311 3.26 8.11 16.14
C ARG A 311 3.96 7.79 17.46
N MET A 312 4.46 8.83 18.13
CA MET A 312 5.34 8.70 19.30
C MET A 312 4.59 8.60 20.63
N PHE A 313 3.25 8.67 20.62
CA PHE A 313 2.30 8.62 21.76
C PHE A 313 2.87 8.97 23.14
N ASP A 314 2.41 10.10 23.69
CA ASP A 314 2.66 10.41 25.09
C ASP A 314 2.16 9.27 26.01
N ALA A 315 2.88 9.01 27.10
CA ALA A 315 2.59 7.94 28.04
C ALA A 315 1.16 7.99 28.62
N GLU A 316 0.54 9.18 28.68
CA GLU A 316 -0.87 9.32 29.06
C GLU A 316 -1.83 8.63 28.08
N LEU A 317 -1.49 8.61 26.78
CA LEU A 317 -2.29 7.95 25.74
C LEU A 317 -2.14 6.42 25.75
N GLU A 318 -1.05 5.91 26.33
CA GLU A 318 -0.79 4.47 26.47
C GLU A 318 -1.38 3.89 27.77
N ARG A 319 -2.09 4.70 28.56
CA ARG A 319 -2.79 4.23 29.76
C ARG A 319 -4.01 3.39 29.38
N PRO A 320 -4.29 2.29 30.12
CA PRO A 320 -5.50 1.50 29.89
C PRO A 320 -6.77 2.34 29.94
N GLY A 321 -7.62 2.21 28.92
CA GLY A 321 -8.87 2.95 28.76
C GLY A 321 -8.74 4.22 27.91
N ALA A 322 -7.53 4.65 27.55
CA ALA A 322 -7.33 5.76 26.60
C ALA A 322 -7.50 5.31 25.15
N GLU A 323 -7.48 4.01 24.85
CA GLU A 323 -7.66 3.49 23.50
C GLU A 323 -9.03 3.82 22.91
N ASN A 324 -9.05 4.26 21.66
CA ASN A 324 -10.28 4.29 20.88
C ASN A 324 -10.62 2.87 20.43
N SER A 325 -11.27 2.11 21.32
CA SER A 325 -11.58 0.70 21.12
C SER A 325 -12.31 0.42 19.80
N GLY A 326 -13.18 1.32 19.34
CA GLY A 326 -13.87 1.19 18.04
C GLY A 326 -12.89 1.18 16.87
N VAL A 327 -11.99 2.16 16.83
CA VAL A 327 -10.93 2.26 15.81
C VAL A 327 -9.97 1.09 15.89
N TRP A 328 -9.56 0.70 17.09
CA TRP A 328 -8.64 -0.43 17.29
C TRP A 328 -9.26 -1.76 16.82
N ASN A 329 -10.53 -1.98 17.13
CA ASN A 329 -11.28 -3.15 16.65
C ASN A 329 -11.39 -3.15 15.12
N MET A 330 -11.70 -2.00 14.52
CA MET A 330 -11.76 -1.84 13.07
C MET A 330 -10.41 -2.19 12.43
N ILE A 331 -9.32 -1.54 12.87
CA ILE A 331 -7.96 -1.77 12.35
C ILE A 331 -7.55 -3.25 12.45
N ALA A 332 -7.74 -3.87 13.61
CA ALA A 332 -7.38 -5.27 13.82
C ALA A 332 -8.20 -6.23 12.95
N SER A 333 -9.41 -5.84 12.54
CA SER A 333 -10.28 -6.66 11.70
C SER A 333 -10.00 -6.59 10.19
N VAL A 334 -9.23 -5.61 9.71
CA VAL A 334 -9.00 -5.37 8.26
C VAL A 334 -8.36 -6.61 7.61
N ILE A 335 -7.22 -7.07 8.15
CA ILE A 335 -6.46 -8.19 7.57
C ILE A 335 -7.27 -9.50 7.61
N PRO A 336 -7.85 -9.94 8.75
CA PRO A 336 -8.70 -11.14 8.78
C PRO A 336 -9.88 -11.06 7.81
N THR A 337 -10.48 -9.88 7.64
CA THR A 337 -11.60 -9.70 6.71
C THR A 337 -11.15 -9.85 5.26
N GLN A 338 -10.02 -9.25 4.86
CA GLN A 338 -9.45 -9.45 3.53
C GLN A 338 -9.06 -10.92 3.30
N MET A 339 -8.51 -11.62 4.29
CA MET A 339 -8.19 -13.04 4.20
C MET A 339 -9.45 -13.89 3.94
N ARG A 340 -10.54 -13.67 4.67
CA ARG A 340 -11.80 -14.41 4.46
C ARG A 340 -12.41 -14.10 3.10
N MET A 341 -12.44 -12.82 2.73
CA MET A 341 -13.05 -12.33 1.50
C MET A 341 -12.27 -12.79 0.25
N LEU A 342 -10.95 -12.58 0.25
CA LEU A 342 -10.10 -12.72 -0.94
C LEU A 342 -9.23 -13.97 -0.92
N GLY A 343 -8.98 -14.57 0.25
CA GLY A 343 -8.13 -15.76 0.37
C GLY A 343 -6.63 -15.45 0.37
N VAL A 344 -6.23 -14.20 0.61
CA VAL A 344 -4.81 -13.78 0.59
C VAL A 344 -3.97 -14.50 1.64
N ASP A 345 -2.68 -14.67 1.35
CA ASP A 345 -1.66 -15.42 2.10
C ASP A 345 -0.93 -14.62 3.17
N GLY A 346 -1.06 -13.29 3.11
CA GLY A 346 -0.37 -12.40 4.02
C GLY A 346 -0.79 -10.96 3.82
N ALA A 347 -0.19 -10.11 4.66
CA ALA A 347 -0.36 -8.68 4.55
C ALA A 347 0.97 -7.94 4.74
N MET A 348 1.15 -6.85 3.99
CA MET A 348 2.14 -5.82 4.29
C MET A 348 1.47 -4.67 5.01
N VAL A 349 1.95 -4.34 6.20
CA VAL A 349 1.40 -3.26 7.03
C VAL A 349 2.18 -1.98 6.75
N ASP A 350 1.55 -1.08 6.00
CA ASP A 350 2.00 0.30 5.76
C ASP A 350 1.90 1.12 7.06
N MET A 351 2.90 1.98 7.30
CA MET A 351 3.01 2.79 8.52
C MET A 351 2.82 1.99 9.83
N GLY A 352 3.20 0.71 9.87
CA GLY A 352 3.03 -0.13 11.06
C GLY A 352 3.69 0.43 12.32
N HIS A 353 4.79 1.17 12.14
CA HIS A 353 5.54 1.86 13.20
C HIS A 353 4.77 3.03 13.87
N ALA A 354 3.69 3.52 13.25
CA ALA A 354 2.84 4.58 13.80
C ALA A 354 1.67 4.03 14.63
N LEU A 355 1.51 2.70 14.71
CA LEU A 355 0.53 2.06 15.58
C LEU A 355 1.11 1.83 16.99
N PRO A 356 0.33 2.03 18.06
CA PRO A 356 0.71 1.61 19.41
C PRO A 356 1.12 0.14 19.42
N ALA A 357 2.13 -0.20 20.23
CA ALA A 357 2.70 -1.55 20.25
C ALA A 357 1.64 -2.63 20.54
N ALA A 358 0.70 -2.33 21.45
CA ALA A 358 -0.41 -3.23 21.78
C ALA A 358 -1.34 -3.47 20.59
N LEU A 359 -1.69 -2.42 19.84
CA LEU A 359 -2.52 -2.53 18.63
C LEU A 359 -1.79 -3.29 17.53
N ARG A 360 -0.52 -2.97 17.28
CA ARG A 360 0.31 -3.64 16.27
C ARG A 360 0.41 -5.15 16.53
N ARG A 361 0.63 -5.55 17.80
CA ARG A 361 0.62 -6.96 18.18
C ARG A 361 -0.74 -7.62 17.98
N ARG A 362 -1.82 -6.92 18.35
CA ARG A 362 -3.19 -7.41 18.13
C ARG A 362 -3.49 -7.64 16.65
N VAL A 363 -3.08 -6.72 15.76
CA VAL A 363 -3.24 -6.87 14.30
C VAL A 363 -2.61 -8.19 13.81
N ILE A 364 -1.42 -8.52 14.32
CA ILE A 364 -0.71 -9.76 13.97
C ILE A 364 -1.38 -10.98 14.58
N ASP A 365 -1.75 -10.92 15.86
CA ASP A 365 -2.39 -12.02 16.58
C ASP A 365 -3.75 -12.38 15.96
N ASP A 366 -4.57 -11.38 15.62
CA ASP A 366 -5.88 -11.59 14.98
C ASP A 366 -5.72 -12.16 13.55
N ALA A 367 -4.70 -11.73 12.80
CA ALA A 367 -4.38 -12.34 11.49
C ALA A 367 -3.93 -13.80 11.62
N ARG A 368 -3.09 -14.12 12.62
CA ARG A 368 -2.63 -15.49 12.88
C ARG A 368 -3.72 -16.40 13.44
N ALA A 369 -4.69 -15.83 14.15
CA ALA A 369 -5.88 -16.55 14.59
C ALA A 369 -6.75 -16.98 13.40
N GLU A 370 -6.83 -16.17 12.34
CA GLU A 370 -7.48 -16.54 11.08
C GLU A 370 -6.67 -17.60 10.32
N ARG A 371 -5.34 -17.44 10.22
CA ARG A 371 -4.46 -18.45 9.62
C ARG A 371 -3.05 -18.42 10.21
N ALA A 372 -2.63 -19.52 10.82
CA ALA A 372 -1.39 -19.61 11.58
C ALA A 372 -0.10 -19.35 10.78
N ASP A 373 -0.09 -19.65 9.47
CA ASP A 373 1.03 -19.46 8.56
C ASP A 373 0.92 -18.18 7.70
N VAL A 374 0.04 -17.25 8.09
CA VAL A 374 -0.05 -15.91 7.46
C VAL A 374 1.31 -15.20 7.48
N VAL A 375 1.70 -14.64 6.33
CA VAL A 375 2.95 -13.88 6.22
C VAL A 375 2.69 -12.42 6.56
N MET A 376 3.37 -11.91 7.59
CA MET A 376 3.26 -10.51 8.02
C MET A 376 4.52 -9.74 7.66
N ILE A 377 4.36 -8.67 6.87
CA ILE A 377 5.46 -7.79 6.45
C ILE A 377 5.26 -6.43 7.13
N GLU A 378 6.31 -5.88 7.73
CA GLU A 378 6.30 -4.50 8.23
C GLU A 378 6.98 -3.58 7.22
N GLU A 379 6.34 -2.46 6.89
CA GLU A 379 7.02 -1.34 6.25
C GLU A 379 7.95 -0.64 7.27
N ASN A 380 9.12 -1.26 7.47
CA ASN A 380 10.17 -0.77 8.34
C ASN A 380 11.51 -0.87 7.62
N PHE A 381 12.28 0.22 7.65
CA PHE A 381 13.58 0.31 6.99
C PHE A 381 14.73 -0.12 7.91
N HIS A 382 14.46 -0.42 9.18
CA HIS A 382 15.46 -0.95 10.11
C HIS A 382 15.48 -2.48 10.11
N LEU A 383 16.68 -3.06 10.29
CA LEU A 383 16.89 -4.50 10.41
C LEU A 383 17.10 -4.89 11.87
N ASP A 384 16.15 -4.57 12.74
CA ASP A 384 16.26 -4.78 14.18
C ASP A 384 15.33 -5.89 14.73
N GLU A 385 15.50 -6.21 16.02
CA GLU A 385 14.74 -7.26 16.71
C GLU A 385 13.33 -6.77 17.12
N ALA A 386 13.00 -5.48 17.00
CA ALA A 386 11.69 -4.97 17.41
C ALA A 386 10.57 -5.58 16.55
N SER A 387 10.67 -5.45 15.22
CA SER A 387 9.69 -6.03 14.28
C SER A 387 9.46 -7.52 14.50
N ARG A 388 10.54 -8.28 14.75
CA ARG A 388 10.45 -9.72 15.03
C ARG A 388 9.74 -10.03 16.34
N ARG A 389 9.95 -9.20 17.38
CA ARG A 389 9.28 -9.33 18.69
C ARG A 389 7.80 -8.99 18.61
N ASP A 390 7.44 -8.00 17.78
CA ASP A 390 6.03 -7.67 17.52
C ASP A 390 5.31 -8.80 16.76
N GLY A 391 6.07 -9.59 15.98
CA GLY A 391 5.61 -10.81 15.36
C GLY A 391 5.68 -10.80 13.83
N PHE A 392 6.28 -9.79 13.21
CA PHE A 392 6.49 -9.75 11.76
C PHE A 392 7.52 -10.79 11.29
N ASP A 393 7.33 -11.26 10.05
CA ASP A 393 8.18 -12.26 9.41
C ASP A 393 9.24 -11.63 8.50
N VAL A 394 8.90 -10.49 7.88
CA VAL A 394 9.73 -9.76 6.92
C VAL A 394 9.60 -8.25 7.17
N VAL A 395 10.67 -7.51 6.88
CA VAL A 395 10.64 -6.04 6.79
C VAL A 395 11.04 -5.58 5.40
N THR A 396 10.62 -4.38 5.00
CA THR A 396 11.09 -3.76 3.75
C THR A 396 12.62 -3.65 3.74
N GLY A 397 13.21 -3.16 4.83
CA GLY A 397 14.64 -2.90 4.93
C GLY A 397 15.09 -1.71 4.06
N TYR A 398 16.35 -1.31 4.19
CA TYR A 398 16.84 -0.04 3.64
C TYR A 398 17.62 -0.18 2.32
N LEU A 399 17.57 -1.35 1.67
CA LEU A 399 18.22 -1.56 0.37
C LEU A 399 17.74 -0.61 -0.74
N PRO A 400 16.46 -0.18 -0.81
CA PRO A 400 16.04 0.83 -1.78
C PRO A 400 16.82 2.16 -1.70
N PHE A 401 17.40 2.47 -0.54
CA PHE A 401 18.23 3.66 -0.33
C PHE A 401 19.70 3.40 -0.61
N ASP A 402 20.23 2.22 -0.26
CA ASP A 402 21.68 2.01 -0.25
C ASP A 402 22.20 1.18 -1.44
N ALA A 403 21.36 0.35 -2.06
CA ALA A 403 21.80 -0.65 -3.02
C ALA A 403 22.31 -0.06 -4.35
N HIS A 404 22.03 1.21 -4.62
CA HIS A 404 22.54 1.92 -5.78
C HIS A 404 23.97 2.47 -5.58
N SER A 405 24.43 2.58 -4.33
CA SER A 405 25.75 3.13 -4.01
C SER A 405 26.75 2.02 -3.62
N PRO A 406 27.98 2.02 -4.15
CA PRO A 406 29.02 1.07 -3.74
C PRO A 406 29.33 1.12 -2.23
N ASP A 407 29.30 2.31 -1.63
CA ASP A 407 29.56 2.47 -0.19
C ASP A 407 28.36 1.99 0.65
N GLY A 408 27.13 2.26 0.19
CA GLY A 408 25.90 1.74 0.78
C GLY A 408 25.89 0.20 0.79
N LEU A 409 26.15 -0.42 -0.37
CA LEU A 409 26.29 -1.88 -0.48
C LEU A 409 27.41 -2.44 0.41
N ARG A 410 28.58 -1.79 0.47
CA ARG A 410 29.67 -2.21 1.35
C ARG A 410 29.26 -2.12 2.82
N GLY A 411 28.57 -1.05 3.20
CA GLY A 411 28.00 -0.85 4.54
C GLY A 411 26.99 -1.94 4.90
N PHE A 412 26.07 -2.24 3.99
CA PHE A 412 25.07 -3.29 4.14
C PHE A 412 25.72 -4.67 4.33
N VAL A 413 26.65 -5.05 3.46
CA VAL A 413 27.36 -6.34 3.55
C VAL A 413 28.18 -6.42 4.83
N ARG A 414 28.88 -5.34 5.20
CA ARG A 414 29.63 -5.30 6.47
C ARG A 414 28.71 -5.48 7.67
N ARG A 415 27.57 -4.78 7.70
CA ARG A 415 26.55 -4.92 8.74
C ARG A 415 26.06 -6.36 8.85
N LEU A 416 25.69 -6.98 7.73
CA LEU A 416 25.24 -8.38 7.75
C LEU A 416 26.36 -9.34 8.19
N ALA A 417 27.60 -9.11 7.78
CA ALA A 417 28.73 -9.95 8.17
C ALA A 417 29.08 -9.84 9.66
N THR A 418 28.89 -8.67 10.29
CA THR A 418 29.26 -8.43 11.69
C THR A 418 28.09 -8.60 12.68
N GLN A 419 26.87 -8.26 12.26
CA GLN A 419 25.68 -8.23 13.12
C GLN A 419 24.59 -9.21 12.67
N GLY A 420 24.63 -9.70 11.43
CA GLY A 420 23.56 -10.50 10.84
C GLY A 420 22.28 -9.70 10.57
N SER A 421 21.17 -10.41 10.35
CA SER A 421 19.83 -9.82 10.34
C SER A 421 18.90 -10.65 11.23
N PRO A 422 18.27 -10.04 12.26
CA PRO A 422 17.35 -10.75 13.13
C PRO A 422 16.06 -11.16 12.41
N ILE A 423 15.65 -10.38 11.42
CA ILE A 423 14.45 -10.57 10.61
C ILE A 423 14.80 -10.71 9.12
N ARG A 424 13.90 -11.30 8.33
CA ARG A 424 14.04 -11.35 6.86
C ARG A 424 13.80 -9.97 6.27
N PHE A 425 14.43 -9.69 5.12
CA PHE A 425 14.31 -8.39 4.45
C PHE A 425 14.11 -8.54 2.95
N LEU A 426 13.42 -7.58 2.33
CA LEU A 426 13.22 -7.53 0.88
C LEU A 426 14.54 -7.17 0.19
N ALA A 427 15.06 -8.09 -0.62
CA ALA A 427 16.30 -7.91 -1.37
C ALA A 427 16.01 -7.26 -2.72
N CYS A 428 15.73 -5.96 -2.70
CA CYS A 428 15.58 -5.13 -3.89
C CYS A 428 16.20 -3.76 -3.66
N GLY A 429 16.87 -3.22 -4.68
CA GLY A 429 17.42 -1.87 -4.64
C GLY A 429 16.42 -0.80 -5.08
N GLU A 430 15.16 -1.15 -5.32
CA GLU A 430 14.05 -0.22 -5.51
C GLU A 430 12.80 -0.70 -4.78
N SER A 431 11.86 0.21 -4.61
CA SER A 431 10.49 -0.01 -4.14
C SER A 431 9.53 0.81 -5.02
N HIS A 432 8.23 0.62 -4.84
CA HIS A 432 7.22 1.45 -5.52
C HIS A 432 7.31 2.94 -5.15
N ASN A 433 7.93 3.30 -4.02
CA ASN A 433 8.05 4.67 -3.53
C ASN A 433 9.41 5.34 -3.82
N THR A 434 10.35 4.68 -4.50
CA THR A 434 11.72 5.19 -4.71
C THR A 434 12.06 5.37 -6.19
N PRO A 435 13.15 6.08 -6.54
CA PRO A 435 13.65 6.08 -7.92
C PRO A 435 13.94 4.66 -8.40
N ARG A 436 13.69 4.40 -9.68
CA ARG A 436 14.04 3.11 -10.30
C ARG A 436 15.53 2.84 -10.16
N TRP A 437 15.90 1.59 -9.89
CA TRP A 437 17.29 1.20 -9.74
C TRP A 437 18.06 1.40 -11.05
N ALA A 438 17.40 1.17 -12.19
CA ALA A 438 17.95 1.37 -13.52
C ALA A 438 18.32 2.84 -13.86
N THR A 439 17.83 3.83 -13.11
CA THR A 439 18.26 5.24 -13.28
C THR A 439 19.44 5.61 -12.41
N ARG A 440 19.73 4.81 -11.37
CA ARG A 440 20.78 5.11 -10.38
C ARG A 440 22.05 4.29 -10.55
N VAL A 441 21.96 3.14 -11.23
CA VAL A 441 23.12 2.31 -11.59
C VAL A 441 23.06 1.91 -13.06
N HIS A 442 24.22 1.60 -13.63
CA HIS A 442 24.28 1.10 -14.99
C HIS A 442 23.42 -0.17 -15.16
N ALA A 443 22.64 -0.26 -16.24
CA ALA A 443 21.65 -1.31 -16.45
C ALA A 443 22.21 -2.75 -16.27
N ASP A 444 23.41 -3.01 -16.78
CA ASP A 444 24.09 -4.33 -16.62
C ASP A 444 24.45 -4.69 -15.18
N LEU A 445 24.50 -3.72 -14.27
CA LEU A 445 24.82 -3.94 -12.85
C LEU A 445 23.58 -4.30 -12.04
N VAL A 446 22.38 -3.85 -12.43
CA VAL A 446 21.12 -4.14 -11.72
C VAL A 446 20.92 -5.65 -11.50
N PRO A 447 20.90 -6.51 -12.54
CA PRO A 447 20.66 -7.94 -12.33
C PRO A 447 21.79 -8.63 -11.53
N ARG A 448 23.03 -8.15 -11.64
CA ARG A 448 24.17 -8.69 -10.89
C ARG A 448 24.10 -8.34 -9.41
N ALA A 449 23.80 -7.09 -9.09
CA ALA A 449 23.61 -6.62 -7.73
C ALA A 449 22.40 -7.30 -7.09
N TRP A 450 21.29 -7.41 -7.82
CA TRP A 450 20.10 -8.11 -7.36
C TRP A 450 20.36 -9.60 -7.07
N LEU A 451 21.06 -10.31 -7.97
CA LEU A 451 21.44 -11.70 -7.75
C LEU A 451 22.30 -11.84 -6.49
N PHE A 452 23.31 -10.98 -6.34
CA PHE A 452 24.16 -10.97 -5.15
C PHE A 452 23.33 -10.77 -3.87
N LEU A 453 22.47 -9.75 -3.82
CA LEU A 453 21.62 -9.46 -2.65
C LEU A 453 20.66 -10.61 -2.34
N SER A 454 20.11 -11.25 -3.37
CA SER A 454 19.17 -12.37 -3.26
C SER A 454 19.78 -13.63 -2.64
N LEU A 455 21.11 -13.77 -2.69
CA LEU A 455 21.84 -14.89 -2.12
C LEU A 455 22.28 -14.65 -0.66
N LEU A 456 22.05 -13.44 -0.13
CA LEU A 456 22.45 -13.10 1.24
C LEU A 456 21.57 -13.84 2.28
N PRO A 457 22.10 -14.14 3.47
CA PRO A 457 21.31 -14.72 4.54
C PRO A 457 20.08 -13.87 4.86
N LYS A 458 18.93 -14.52 5.07
CA LYS A 458 17.63 -13.88 5.38
C LYS A 458 17.04 -13.00 4.27
N ALA A 459 17.69 -12.90 3.11
CA ALA A 459 17.15 -12.21 1.96
C ALA A 459 15.84 -12.84 1.46
N VAL A 460 14.91 -11.99 1.05
CA VAL A 460 13.71 -12.33 0.29
C VAL A 460 13.87 -11.71 -1.09
N PRO A 461 14.24 -12.49 -2.12
CA PRO A 461 14.42 -11.96 -3.47
C PRO A 461 13.13 -11.30 -3.94
N LEU A 462 13.20 -10.00 -4.27
CA LEU A 462 12.04 -9.22 -4.70
C LEU A 462 12.34 -8.53 -6.03
N ILE A 463 11.40 -8.59 -6.96
CA ILE A 463 11.33 -7.73 -8.14
C ILE A 463 10.14 -6.80 -7.99
N VAL A 464 10.35 -5.51 -8.20
CA VAL A 464 9.26 -4.53 -8.35
C VAL A 464 8.88 -4.49 -9.82
N ALA A 465 7.59 -4.56 -10.13
CA ALA A 465 7.09 -4.61 -11.50
C ALA A 465 7.73 -3.54 -12.40
N GLY A 466 8.29 -3.99 -13.52
CA GLY A 466 9.03 -3.18 -14.49
C GLY A 466 10.55 -3.26 -14.32
N MET A 467 11.07 -3.63 -13.15
CA MET A 467 12.51 -3.81 -12.94
C MET A 467 13.08 -4.89 -13.87
N GLU A 468 12.34 -5.97 -14.11
CA GLU A 468 12.70 -7.04 -15.05
C GLU A 468 12.78 -6.56 -16.51
N LEU A 469 12.20 -5.40 -16.81
CA LEU A 469 12.23 -4.73 -18.12
C LEU A 469 13.22 -3.56 -18.16
N GLY A 470 13.91 -3.26 -17.06
CA GLY A 470 14.78 -2.10 -16.94
C GLY A 470 14.01 -0.77 -16.94
N GLU A 471 12.78 -0.75 -16.40
CA GLU A 471 11.95 0.46 -16.30
C GLU A 471 12.70 1.59 -15.59
N THR A 472 12.58 2.80 -16.14
CA THR A 472 13.26 4.01 -15.64
C THR A 472 12.27 5.02 -15.07
N ARG A 473 10.98 4.90 -15.39
CA ARG A 473 9.94 5.75 -14.83
C ARG A 473 9.51 5.25 -13.45
N PRO A 474 9.55 6.09 -12.41
CA PRO A 474 9.12 5.70 -11.08
C PRO A 474 7.60 5.52 -11.01
N ILE A 475 7.14 4.76 -10.01
CA ILE A 475 5.71 4.59 -9.73
C ILE A 475 5.22 5.76 -8.86
N ASN A 476 6.01 6.16 -7.86
CA ASN A 476 5.71 7.27 -6.97
C ASN A 476 7.01 8.01 -6.60
N THR A 477 6.87 9.21 -6.02
CA THR A 477 7.97 10.10 -5.63
C THR A 477 8.15 10.24 -4.12
N GLY A 478 7.66 9.27 -3.34
CA GLY A 478 7.58 9.39 -1.88
C GLY A 478 8.93 9.42 -1.16
N LEU A 479 9.91 8.62 -1.59
CA LEU A 479 11.13 8.35 -0.83
C LEU A 479 12.38 8.40 -1.71
N GLY A 480 13.44 9.08 -1.26
CA GLY A 480 14.74 9.06 -1.92
C GLY A 480 14.86 9.87 -3.21
N PHE A 481 13.97 10.84 -3.42
CA PHE A 481 14.06 11.85 -4.50
C PHE A 481 14.56 13.18 -3.95
N THR A 482 15.30 13.96 -4.76
CA THR A 482 15.51 15.37 -4.42
C THR A 482 14.22 16.18 -4.64
N PRO A 483 14.07 17.35 -4.00
CA PRO A 483 12.92 18.24 -4.25
C PRO A 483 12.76 18.61 -5.74
N GLU A 484 13.87 18.79 -6.46
CA GLU A 484 13.88 19.07 -7.89
C GLU A 484 13.39 17.87 -8.71
N GLU A 485 13.85 16.65 -8.38
CA GLU A 485 13.40 15.43 -9.05
C GLU A 485 11.90 15.17 -8.81
N ALA A 486 11.44 15.32 -7.57
CA ALA A 486 10.05 15.11 -7.20
C ALA A 486 9.13 16.14 -7.87
N SER A 487 9.55 17.40 -7.98
CA SER A 487 8.76 18.46 -8.63
C SER A 487 8.71 18.34 -10.16
N ALA A 488 9.70 17.69 -10.78
CA ALA A 488 9.70 17.42 -12.21
C ALA A 488 8.74 16.29 -12.64
N LEU A 489 8.29 15.47 -11.68
CA LEU A 489 7.40 14.33 -11.90
C LEU A 489 6.03 14.61 -11.28
N THR A 490 5.14 15.23 -12.06
CA THR A 490 3.81 15.56 -11.57
C THR A 490 2.95 14.32 -11.39
N ALA A 491 1.89 14.41 -10.58
CA ALA A 491 0.99 13.29 -10.31
C ALA A 491 0.28 12.76 -11.58
N GLU A 492 0.16 13.58 -12.64
CA GLU A 492 -0.40 13.19 -13.94
C GLU A 492 0.57 12.35 -14.78
N MET A 493 1.87 12.39 -14.45
CA MET A 493 2.91 11.63 -15.14
C MET A 493 3.16 10.26 -14.49
N LEU A 494 2.60 10.03 -13.30
CA LEU A 494 2.83 8.84 -12.47
C LEU A 494 1.61 7.87 -12.51
N PRO A 495 1.84 6.55 -12.34
CA PRO A 495 0.79 5.52 -12.39
C PRO A 495 -0.32 5.47 -11.31
#